data_AF-C6PQR1-F1
#
_entry.id   AF-C6PQR1-F1
#
_cell.length_a   1.000
_cell.length_b   1.000
_cell.length_c   1.000
_cell.angle_alpha   90.00
_cell.angle_beta   90.00
_cell.angle_gamma   90.00
#
_symmetry.space_group_name_H-M   'P 1'
#
loop_
_entity.id
_entity.type
_entity.pdbx_description
1 polymer ?
#
loop_
_entity_poly.entity_id
_entity_poly.type
_entity_poly.pdbx_seq_one_letter_code
_entity_poly.pdbx_strand_id
1 'polypeptide(L)'
;MGSKSKSNSKKSNTKWILKIICGSMIICGSISLLSDVLLKKVNILVAFIILIFIIFTGIISDIIGVAVTAANEIPFHAMASKKVKGAKIAIKLIKNADKTSSICNDVVGDVCGIVSGSIGVYIASKVHLLFPGLNTYVINTLIGVVIGAFTIGGKSIGKNLAINRSNEILFKVCKIIYIFLKRIDKNVKYTRKL
;
A
#
# COMPACT_ATOMS: atom_id res chain seq x y z
N MET A 1 -49.24 -6.29 -5.91
CA MET A 1 -48.03 -6.01 -6.73
C MET A 1 -46.79 -6.07 -5.86
N GLY A 2 -45.73 -6.69 -6.37
CA GLY A 2 -44.69 -7.34 -5.58
C GLY A 2 -43.60 -6.46 -4.98
N SER A 3 -43.33 -6.69 -3.69
CA SER A 3 -42.04 -6.40 -3.06
C SER A 3 -41.10 -7.59 -3.34
N LYS A 4 -40.10 -7.39 -4.21
CA LYS A 4 -39.02 -8.36 -4.40
C LYS A 4 -37.67 -7.71 -4.18
N SER A 5 -36.97 -8.25 -3.18
CA SER A 5 -35.52 -8.42 -3.12
C SER A 5 -34.64 -7.17 -2.94
N LYS A 6 -34.39 -6.79 -1.68
CA LYS A 6 -33.28 -5.91 -1.26
C LYS A 6 -32.50 -6.46 -0.05
N SER A 7 -32.39 -7.77 0.11
CA SER A 7 -31.75 -8.39 1.31
C SER A 7 -30.42 -9.12 1.05
N ASN A 8 -30.00 -9.33 -0.21
CA ASN A 8 -28.81 -10.16 -0.50
C ASN A 8 -27.48 -9.39 -0.74
N SER A 9 -27.49 -8.05 -0.82
CA SER A 9 -26.27 -7.25 -1.04
C SER A 9 -25.58 -6.77 0.24
N LYS A 10 -26.27 -6.70 1.39
CA LYS A 10 -25.70 -6.25 2.67
C LYS A 10 -24.77 -7.29 3.34
N LYS A 11 -25.04 -8.59 3.19
CA LYS A 11 -24.25 -9.68 3.82
C LYS A 11 -22.86 -9.89 3.18
N SER A 12 -22.70 -9.52 1.91
CA SER A 12 -21.41 -9.63 1.19
C SER A 12 -20.44 -8.53 1.64
N ASN A 13 -20.94 -7.32 1.87
CA ASN A 13 -20.09 -6.18 2.24
C ASN A 13 -19.55 -6.31 3.67
N THR A 14 -20.36 -6.78 4.63
CA THR A 14 -19.92 -6.98 6.02
C THR A 14 -18.85 -8.06 6.18
N LYS A 15 -18.95 -9.18 5.45
CA LYS A 15 -17.90 -10.23 5.45
C LYS A 15 -16.59 -9.72 4.86
N TRP A 16 -16.66 -8.80 3.89
CA TRP A 16 -15.46 -8.21 3.28
C TRP A 16 -14.83 -7.17 4.20
N ILE A 17 -15.62 -6.30 4.82
CA ILE A 17 -15.17 -5.34 5.84
C ILE A 17 -14.50 -6.07 7.01
N LEU A 18 -15.11 -7.14 7.53
CA LEU A 18 -14.54 -7.93 8.63
C LEU A 18 -13.20 -8.58 8.23
N LYS A 19 -13.07 -9.04 6.99
CA LYS A 19 -11.78 -9.56 6.46
C LYS A 19 -10.73 -8.48 6.37
N ILE A 20 -11.10 -7.27 5.97
CA ILE A 20 -10.17 -6.13 5.92
C ILE A 20 -9.69 -5.79 7.32
N ILE A 21 -10.59 -5.63 8.28
CA ILE A 21 -10.23 -5.29 9.66
C ILE A 21 -9.36 -6.37 10.29
N CYS A 22 -9.76 -7.65 10.16
CA CYS A 22 -8.99 -8.75 10.74
C CYS A 22 -7.63 -8.91 10.03
N GLY A 23 -7.61 -8.78 8.70
CA GLY A 23 -6.38 -8.83 7.92
C GLY A 23 -5.43 -7.67 8.23
N SER A 24 -5.95 -6.43 8.30
CA SER A 24 -5.15 -5.25 8.62
C SER A 24 -4.61 -5.31 10.03
N MET A 25 -5.39 -5.79 11.01
CA MET A 25 -4.92 -5.97 12.39
C MET A 25 -3.75 -6.96 12.46
N ILE A 26 -3.86 -8.11 11.80
CA ILE A 26 -2.79 -9.13 11.78
C ILE A 26 -1.54 -8.59 11.07
N ILE A 27 -1.71 -7.97 9.90
CA ILE A 27 -0.60 -7.44 9.09
C ILE A 27 0.10 -6.30 9.84
N CYS A 28 -0.67 -5.35 10.37
CA CYS A 28 -0.14 -4.21 11.11
C CYS A 28 0.59 -4.70 12.37
N GLY A 29 -0.03 -5.57 13.16
CA GLY A 29 0.61 -6.15 14.36
C GLY A 29 1.91 -6.89 14.04
N SER A 30 1.92 -7.73 12.99
CA SER A 30 3.10 -8.48 12.58
C SER A 30 4.24 -7.55 12.13
N ILE A 31 3.92 -6.55 11.31
CA ILE A 31 4.92 -5.60 10.79
C ILE A 31 5.45 -4.71 11.90
N SER A 32 4.61 -4.22 12.80
CA SER A 32 5.03 -3.38 13.93
C SER A 32 5.97 -4.15 14.86
N LEU A 33 5.63 -5.40 15.22
CA LEU A 33 6.51 -6.25 16.03
C LEU A 33 7.84 -6.52 15.34
N LEU A 34 7.83 -6.82 14.05
CA LEU A 34 9.05 -7.04 13.28
C LEU A 34 9.91 -5.76 13.21
N SER A 35 9.25 -4.61 13.00
CA SER A 35 9.91 -3.31 12.94
C SER A 35 10.57 -2.96 14.27
N ASP A 36 9.90 -3.19 15.41
CA ASP A 36 10.47 -2.97 16.75
C ASP A 36 11.73 -3.81 17.00
N VAL A 37 11.69 -5.09 16.64
CA VAL A 37 12.85 -5.99 16.81
C VAL A 37 14.02 -5.56 15.91
N LEU A 38 13.75 -5.16 14.66
CA LEU A 38 14.75 -4.66 13.74
C LEU A 38 15.33 -3.32 14.23
N LEU A 39 14.49 -2.41 14.68
CA LEU A 39 14.85 -1.05 15.07
C LEU A 39 15.69 -1.01 16.34
N LYS A 40 15.45 -1.91 17.30
CA LYS A 40 16.27 -2.02 18.53
C LYS A 40 17.77 -2.17 18.26
N LYS A 41 18.16 -2.77 17.12
CA LYS A 41 19.56 -3.06 16.78
C LYS A 41 20.20 -2.06 15.81
N VAL A 42 19.45 -1.10 15.28
CA VAL A 42 19.95 -0.17 14.25
C VAL A 42 20.19 1.23 14.78
N ASN A 43 21.17 1.90 14.16
CA ASN A 43 21.50 3.29 14.43
C ASN A 43 20.39 4.24 13.95
N ILE A 44 20.37 5.44 14.53
CA ILE A 44 19.41 6.51 14.23
C ILE A 44 19.31 6.83 12.73
N LEU A 45 20.45 6.82 12.03
CA LEU A 45 20.54 7.12 10.60
C LEU A 45 19.85 6.03 9.77
N VAL A 46 20.04 4.76 10.13
CA VAL A 46 19.40 3.62 9.46
C VAL A 46 17.89 3.63 9.73
N ALA A 47 17.46 3.96 10.96
CA ALA A 47 16.04 4.11 11.28
C ALA A 47 15.35 5.19 10.43
N PHE A 48 16.03 6.30 10.18
CA PHE A 48 15.52 7.37 9.30
C PHE A 48 15.39 6.93 7.84
N ILE A 49 16.34 6.13 7.33
CA ILE A 49 16.27 5.55 5.98
C ILE A 49 15.11 4.55 5.87
N ILE A 50 14.88 3.74 6.90
CA ILE A 50 13.73 2.81 6.93
C ILE A 50 12.41 3.59 6.94
N LEU A 51 12.33 4.67 7.73
CA LEU A 51 11.17 5.55 7.79
C LEU A 51 10.82 6.12 6.40
N ILE A 52 11.80 6.72 5.70
CA ILE A 52 11.53 7.31 4.39
C ILE A 52 11.09 6.25 3.39
N PHE A 53 11.68 5.05 3.45
CA PHE A 53 11.30 3.93 2.58
C PHE A 53 9.85 3.47 2.81
N ILE A 54 9.40 3.42 4.07
CA ILE A 54 8.02 3.05 4.42
C ILE A 54 7.02 4.10 3.92
N ILE A 55 7.33 5.39 4.08
CA ILE A 55 6.48 6.49 3.59
C ILE A 55 6.37 6.42 2.06
N PHE A 56 7.49 6.25 1.35
CA PHE A 56 7.48 6.09 -0.11
C PHE A 56 6.68 4.88 -0.56
N THR A 57 6.83 3.74 0.12
CA THR A 57 6.07 2.53 -0.18
C THR A 57 4.56 2.77 -0.02
N GLY A 58 4.15 3.48 1.03
CA GLY A 58 2.75 3.87 1.24
C GLY A 58 2.22 4.79 0.14
N ILE A 59 2.98 5.80 -0.26
CA ILE A 59 2.60 6.72 -1.35
C ILE A 59 2.49 5.97 -2.68
N ILE A 60 3.44 5.09 -3.02
CA ILE A 60 3.40 4.29 -4.24
C ILE A 60 2.16 3.40 -4.25
N SER A 61 1.82 2.77 -3.12
CA SER A 61 0.60 1.95 -3.00
C SER A 61 -0.66 2.77 -3.25
N ASP A 62 -0.75 3.99 -2.68
CA ASP A 62 -1.88 4.89 -2.90
C ASP A 62 -2.00 5.29 -4.39
N ILE A 63 -0.88 5.65 -5.03
CA ILE A 63 -0.83 5.95 -6.47
C ILE A 63 -1.36 4.76 -7.29
N ILE A 64 -1.01 3.52 -6.92
CA ILE A 64 -1.49 2.33 -7.61
C ILE A 64 -3.00 2.17 -7.40
N GLY A 65 -3.51 2.33 -6.17
CA GLY A 65 -4.94 2.24 -5.86
C GLY A 65 -5.77 3.23 -6.68
N VAL A 66 -5.31 4.48 -6.75
CA VAL A 66 -5.95 5.56 -7.50
C VAL A 66 -5.80 5.36 -9.01
N ALA A 67 -4.66 4.85 -9.48
CA ALA A 67 -4.48 4.54 -10.90
C ALA A 67 -5.40 3.39 -11.35
N VAL A 68 -5.65 2.39 -10.50
CA VAL A 68 -6.58 1.29 -10.80
C VAL A 68 -8.01 1.78 -10.96
N THR A 69 -8.45 2.75 -10.15
CA THR A 69 -9.81 3.32 -10.24
C THR A 69 -9.96 4.33 -11.37
N ALA A 70 -8.90 5.07 -11.71
CA ALA A 70 -8.91 6.07 -12.78
C ALA A 70 -8.56 5.50 -14.18
N ALA A 71 -8.13 4.24 -14.28
CA ALA A 71 -7.77 3.62 -15.54
C ALA A 71 -8.99 3.23 -16.37
N ASN A 72 -8.88 3.38 -17.69
CA ASN A 72 -9.93 3.00 -18.63
C ASN A 72 -9.67 1.58 -19.15
N GLU A 73 -10.69 0.72 -19.17
CA GLU A 73 -10.59 -0.67 -19.62
C GLU A 73 -10.38 -0.82 -21.14
N ILE A 74 -10.87 0.11 -21.96
CA ILE A 74 -10.84 0.06 -23.44
C ILE A 74 -9.41 -0.15 -23.99
N PRO A 75 -8.39 0.66 -23.62
CA PRO A 75 -7.03 0.46 -24.09
C PRO A 75 -6.46 -0.90 -23.67
N PHE A 76 -6.83 -1.43 -22.49
CA PHE A 76 -6.36 -2.73 -22.03
C PHE A 76 -7.01 -3.90 -22.78
N HIS A 77 -8.27 -3.76 -23.20
CA HIS A 77 -8.91 -4.74 -24.08
C HIS A 77 -8.22 -4.82 -25.44
N ALA A 78 -7.90 -3.68 -26.06
CA ALA A 78 -7.13 -3.65 -27.31
C ALA A 78 -5.73 -4.27 -27.14
N MET A 79 -5.04 -3.99 -26.04
CA MET A 79 -3.75 -4.60 -25.71
C MET A 79 -3.87 -6.12 -25.46
N ALA A 80 -4.96 -6.58 -24.84
CA ALA A 80 -5.19 -8.00 -24.60
C ALA A 80 -5.44 -8.77 -25.91
N SER A 81 -6.15 -8.17 -26.88
CA SER A 81 -6.32 -8.73 -28.22
C SER A 81 -4.99 -8.86 -28.98
N LYS A 82 -4.08 -7.89 -28.78
CA LYS A 82 -2.69 -7.95 -29.28
C LYS A 82 -1.76 -8.85 -28.43
N LYS A 83 -2.31 -9.63 -27.49
CA LYS A 83 -1.57 -10.53 -26.58
C LYS A 83 -0.45 -9.84 -25.79
N VAL A 84 -0.63 -8.55 -25.47
CA VAL A 84 0.34 -7.80 -24.66
C VAL A 84 0.38 -8.38 -23.24
N LYS A 85 1.59 -8.67 -22.77
CA LYS A 85 1.87 -9.23 -21.45
C LYS A 85 1.39 -8.28 -20.35
N GLY A 86 0.62 -8.78 -19.38
CA GLY A 86 0.06 -7.98 -18.28
C GLY A 86 -1.30 -7.35 -18.55
N ALA A 87 -1.77 -7.25 -19.80
CA ALA A 87 -3.06 -6.61 -20.13
C ALA A 87 -4.26 -7.33 -19.49
N LYS A 88 -4.26 -8.67 -19.46
CA LYS A 88 -5.30 -9.46 -18.78
C LYS A 88 -5.36 -9.22 -17.27
N ILE A 89 -4.21 -8.93 -16.64
CA ILE A 89 -4.12 -8.63 -15.20
C ILE A 89 -4.72 -7.24 -14.95
N ALA A 90 -4.38 -6.26 -15.78
CA ALA A 90 -4.94 -4.91 -15.71
C ALA A 90 -6.48 -4.93 -15.79
N ILE A 91 -7.06 -5.66 -16.75
CA ILE A 91 -8.52 -5.81 -16.87
C ILE A 91 -9.13 -6.40 -15.59
N LYS A 92 -8.48 -7.42 -14.99
CA LYS A 92 -8.97 -8.04 -13.75
C LYS A 92 -8.89 -7.09 -12.55
N LEU A 93 -7.86 -6.24 -12.48
CA LEU A 93 -7.72 -5.23 -11.43
C LEU A 93 -8.77 -4.12 -11.59
N ILE A 94 -9.00 -3.63 -12.82
CA ILE A 94 -10.02 -2.60 -13.10
C ILE A 94 -11.43 -3.12 -12.77
N LYS A 95 -11.74 -4.39 -13.12
CA LYS A 95 -13.04 -5.02 -12.76
C LYS A 95 -13.28 -5.13 -11.26
N ASN A 96 -12.21 -5.14 -10.47
CA ASN A 96 -12.25 -5.22 -9.00
C ASN A 96 -11.73 -3.93 -8.36
N ALA A 97 -11.78 -2.80 -9.07
CA ALA A 97 -11.10 -1.56 -8.70
C ALA A 97 -11.45 -1.09 -7.29
N ASP A 98 -12.73 -1.13 -6.89
CA ASP A 98 -13.15 -0.73 -5.55
C ASP A 98 -12.44 -1.51 -4.44
N LYS A 99 -12.31 -2.83 -4.64
CA LYS A 99 -11.65 -3.70 -3.65
C LYS A 99 -10.15 -3.51 -3.65
N THR A 100 -9.53 -3.41 -4.82
CA THR A 100 -8.09 -3.22 -4.95
C THR A 100 -7.66 -1.85 -4.41
N SER A 101 -8.43 -0.81 -4.72
CA SER A 101 -8.17 0.55 -4.24
C SER A 101 -8.29 0.65 -2.73
N SER A 102 -9.34 0.11 -2.13
CA SER A 102 -9.47 0.13 -0.66
C SER A 102 -8.35 -0.66 0.04
N ILE A 103 -7.90 -1.78 -0.52
CA ILE A 103 -6.73 -2.49 0.03
C ILE A 103 -5.45 -1.65 -0.11
N CYS A 104 -5.20 -1.08 -1.28
CA CYS A 104 -3.96 -0.35 -1.56
C CYS A 104 -3.88 1.02 -0.86
N ASN A 105 -4.98 1.77 -0.83
CA ASN A 105 -5.04 3.08 -0.18
C ASN A 105 -5.31 2.95 1.31
N ASP A 106 -6.37 2.24 1.71
CA ASP A 106 -6.80 2.23 3.11
C ASP A 106 -5.92 1.27 3.91
N VAL A 107 -5.85 -0.02 3.54
CA VAL A 107 -5.09 -1.00 4.35
C VAL A 107 -3.60 -0.71 4.32
N VAL A 108 -2.99 -0.66 3.14
CA VAL A 108 -1.53 -0.46 3.03
C VAL A 108 -1.15 0.95 3.44
N GLY A 109 -1.92 1.97 3.03
CA GLY A 109 -1.64 3.35 3.38
C GLY A 109 -1.76 3.63 4.88
N ASP A 110 -2.77 3.09 5.56
CA ASP A 110 -2.93 3.27 7.01
C ASP A 110 -1.87 2.49 7.79
N VAL A 111 -1.53 1.27 7.36
CA VAL A 111 -0.44 0.49 7.97
C VAL A 111 0.89 1.23 7.82
N CYS A 112 1.23 1.75 6.64
CA CYS A 112 2.43 2.56 6.46
C CYS A 112 2.41 3.81 7.34
N GLY A 113 1.26 4.47 7.49
CA GLY A 113 1.08 5.61 8.39
C GLY A 113 1.37 5.26 9.85
N ILE A 114 0.70 4.23 10.38
CA ILE A 114 0.87 3.77 11.77
C ILE A 114 2.32 3.36 12.03
N VAL A 115 2.89 2.51 11.17
CA VAL A 115 4.26 2.02 11.32
C VAL A 115 5.24 3.20 11.24
N SER A 116 5.09 4.12 10.28
CA SER A 116 5.95 5.31 10.19
C SER A 116 5.88 6.18 11.44
N GLY A 117 4.70 6.31 12.06
CA GLY A 117 4.52 7.00 13.34
C GLY A 117 5.27 6.32 14.47
N SER A 118 5.14 5.00 14.63
CA SER A 118 5.88 4.22 15.63
C SER A 118 7.39 4.37 15.49
N ILE A 119 7.89 4.35 14.24
CA ILE A 119 9.31 4.57 13.95
C ILE A 119 9.72 6.01 14.27
N GLY A 120 8.86 6.99 13.99
CA GLY A 120 9.07 8.39 14.37
C GLY A 120 9.25 8.56 15.86
N VAL A 121 8.43 7.90 16.69
CA VAL A 121 8.56 7.90 18.15
C VAL A 121 9.87 7.26 18.61
N TYR A 122 10.28 6.17 17.97
CA TYR A 122 11.56 5.52 18.25
C TYR A 122 12.75 6.46 17.95
N ILE A 123 12.71 7.13 16.79
CA ILE A 123 13.73 8.12 16.39
C ILE A 123 13.74 9.28 17.39
N ALA A 124 12.57 9.82 17.75
CA ALA A 124 12.45 10.90 18.74
C ALA A 124 13.08 10.52 20.09
N SER A 125 12.83 9.30 20.55
CA SER A 125 13.38 8.78 21.81
C SER A 125 14.91 8.70 21.77
N LYS A 126 15.48 8.27 20.65
CA LYS A 126 16.95 8.23 20.46
C LYS A 126 17.57 9.63 20.35
N VAL A 127 16.88 10.58 19.71
CA VAL A 127 17.33 11.98 19.62
C VAL A 127 17.34 12.63 21.01
N HIS A 128 16.34 12.36 21.85
CA HIS A 128 16.30 12.88 23.21
C HIS A 128 17.48 12.39 24.06
N LEU A 129 17.89 11.11 23.90
CA LEU A 129 19.09 10.59 24.59
C LEU A 129 20.39 11.31 24.18
N LEU A 130 20.44 11.86 22.97
CA LEU A 130 21.59 12.64 22.48
C LEU A 130 21.51 14.12 22.93
N PHE A 131 20.30 14.65 23.14
CA PHE A 131 20.04 16.04 23.52
C PHE A 131 19.10 16.12 24.74
N PRO A 132 19.59 15.86 25.96
CA PRO A 132 18.77 15.76 27.16
C PRO A 132 18.12 17.09 27.60
N GLY A 133 18.58 18.24 27.08
CA GLY A 133 18.05 19.57 27.42
C GLY A 133 16.74 19.95 26.72
N LEU A 134 16.25 19.13 25.77
CA LEU A 134 15.04 19.42 25.00
C LEU A 134 13.85 18.59 25.49
N ASN A 135 12.68 19.22 25.53
CA ASN A 135 11.43 18.56 25.92
C ASN A 135 11.06 17.46 24.91
N THR A 136 11.00 16.22 25.37
CA THR A 136 10.69 15.01 24.59
C THR A 136 9.37 15.12 23.83
N TYR A 137 8.35 15.76 24.42
CA TYR A 137 7.06 15.95 23.77
C TYR A 137 7.19 16.83 22.53
N VAL A 138 7.97 17.91 22.60
CA VAL A 138 8.16 18.84 21.48
C VAL A 138 8.88 18.15 20.32
N ILE A 139 9.96 17.40 20.61
CA ILE A 139 10.70 16.65 19.58
C ILE A 139 9.80 15.62 18.90
N ASN A 140 9.04 14.85 19.68
CA ASN A 140 8.16 13.82 19.15
C ASN A 140 7.05 14.41 18.27
N THR A 141 6.43 15.51 18.72
CA THR A 141 5.42 16.22 17.91
C THR A 141 6.02 16.78 16.63
N LEU A 142 7.20 17.39 16.68
CA LEU A 142 7.83 17.98 15.51
C LEU A 142 8.18 16.92 14.45
N ILE A 143 8.72 15.78 14.87
CA ILE A 143 8.97 14.63 14.00
C ILE A 143 7.65 14.10 13.41
N GLY A 144 6.61 13.95 14.24
CA GLY A 144 5.28 13.52 13.78
C GLY A 144 4.67 14.47 12.75
N VAL A 145 4.79 15.78 12.94
CA VAL A 145 4.31 16.80 11.99
C VAL A 145 5.08 16.71 10.67
N VAL A 146 6.40 16.56 10.70
CA VAL A 146 7.22 16.39 9.49
C VAL A 146 6.81 15.13 8.71
N ILE A 147 6.66 14.00 9.41
CA ILE A 147 6.21 12.73 8.81
C ILE A 147 4.82 12.89 8.20
N GLY A 148 3.89 13.50 8.94
CA GLY A 148 2.52 13.76 8.48
C GLY A 148 2.50 14.65 7.24
N ALA A 149 3.21 15.78 7.26
CA ALA A 149 3.30 16.70 6.14
C ALA A 149 3.87 16.02 4.88
N PHE A 150 4.95 15.25 5.02
CA PHE A 150 5.52 14.48 3.90
C PHE A 150 4.54 13.43 3.36
N THR A 151 3.84 12.72 4.23
CA THR A 151 2.89 11.68 3.83
C THR A 151 1.69 12.27 3.11
N ILE A 152 1.10 13.34 3.65
CA ILE A 152 -0.08 14.01 3.08
C ILE A 152 0.29 14.71 1.77
N GLY A 153 1.41 15.44 1.75
CA GLY A 153 1.91 16.12 0.55
C GLY A 153 2.26 15.13 -0.56
N GLY A 154 2.95 14.04 -0.22
CA GLY A 154 3.33 12.98 -1.16
C GLY A 154 2.12 12.28 -1.79
N LYS A 155 1.09 11.95 -0.98
CA LYS A 155 -0.17 11.38 -1.51
C LYS A 155 -0.89 12.35 -2.43
N SER A 156 -0.95 13.64 -2.09
CA SER A 156 -1.60 14.66 -2.94
C SER A 156 -0.96 14.80 -4.31
N ILE A 157 0.37 14.92 -4.35
CA ILE A 157 1.15 14.98 -5.61
C ILE A 157 0.98 13.67 -6.40
N GLY A 158 1.07 12.53 -5.70
CA GLY A 158 0.90 11.20 -6.29
C GLY A 158 -0.46 11.01 -6.95
N LYS A 159 -1.54 11.49 -6.33
CA LYS A 159 -2.91 11.40 -6.87
C LYS A 159 -3.06 12.15 -8.19
N ASN A 160 -2.52 13.36 -8.29
CA ASN A 160 -2.56 14.11 -9.54
C ASN A 160 -1.86 13.36 -10.68
N LEU A 161 -0.68 12.80 -10.39
CA LEU A 161 0.06 11.97 -11.33
C LEU A 161 -0.70 10.67 -11.70
N ALA A 162 -1.32 10.03 -10.72
CA ALA A 162 -2.10 8.81 -10.88
C ALA A 162 -3.30 9.01 -11.81
N ILE A 163 -3.99 10.16 -11.71
CA ILE A 163 -5.14 10.46 -12.56
C ILE A 163 -4.69 10.79 -13.99
N ASN A 164 -3.68 11.65 -14.15
CA ASN A 164 -3.21 12.08 -15.47
C ASN A 164 -2.52 10.96 -16.26
N ARG A 165 -1.88 9.99 -15.59
CA ARG A 165 -1.15 8.88 -16.23
C ARG A 165 -1.62 7.50 -15.75
N SER A 166 -2.91 7.37 -15.42
CA SER A 166 -3.50 6.15 -14.85
C SER A 166 -3.19 4.88 -15.65
N ASN A 167 -3.41 4.92 -16.96
CA ASN A 167 -3.20 3.78 -17.85
C ASN A 167 -1.71 3.36 -17.93
N GLU A 168 -0.78 4.31 -17.98
CA GLU A 168 0.66 4.01 -18.02
C GLU A 168 1.16 3.40 -16.72
N ILE A 169 0.75 3.98 -15.58
CA ILE A 169 1.12 3.51 -14.25
C ILE A 169 0.58 2.10 -14.04
N LEU A 170 -0.71 1.90 -14.31
CA LEU A 170 -1.34 0.59 -14.18
C LEU A 170 -0.69 -0.44 -15.11
N PHE A 171 -0.35 -0.07 -16.35
CA PHE A 171 0.33 -0.96 -17.27
C PHE A 171 1.72 -1.38 -16.76
N LYS A 172 2.52 -0.44 -16.25
CA LYS A 172 3.84 -0.74 -15.66
C LYS A 172 3.72 -1.69 -14.47
N VAL A 173 2.78 -1.42 -13.56
CA VAL A 173 2.50 -2.26 -12.38
C VAL A 173 2.08 -3.67 -12.82
N CYS A 174 1.14 -3.78 -13.76
CA CYS A 174 0.67 -5.07 -14.27
C CYS A 174 1.76 -5.84 -15.01
N LYS A 175 2.69 -5.15 -15.68
CA LYS A 175 3.85 -5.77 -16.33
C LYS A 175 4.82 -6.35 -15.32
N ILE A 176 5.10 -5.62 -14.23
CA ILE A 176 5.94 -6.10 -13.11
C ILE A 176 5.29 -7.33 -12.46
N ILE A 177 4.00 -7.24 -12.12
CA ILE A 177 3.23 -8.36 -11.56
C ILE A 177 3.28 -9.57 -12.50
N TYR A 178 3.08 -9.37 -13.80
CA TYR A 178 3.15 -10.45 -14.78
C TYR A 178 4.52 -11.14 -14.82
N ILE A 179 5.61 -10.37 -14.76
CA ILE A 179 6.97 -10.93 -14.71
C ILE A 179 7.16 -11.76 -13.44
N PHE A 180 6.68 -11.27 -12.31
CA PHE A 180 6.77 -11.96 -11.02
C PHE A 180 5.97 -13.27 -11.00
N LEU A 181 4.71 -13.23 -11.46
CA LEU A 181 3.87 -14.42 -11.61
C LEU A 181 4.47 -15.44 -12.57
N LYS A 182 5.02 -14.99 -13.71
CA LYS A 182 5.70 -15.89 -14.65
C LYS A 182 6.93 -16.55 -14.03
N ARG A 183 7.66 -15.85 -13.16
CA ARG A 183 8.81 -16.38 -12.45
C ARG A 183 8.39 -17.42 -11.41
N ILE A 184 7.29 -17.19 -10.70
CA ILE A 184 6.69 -18.16 -9.77
C ILE A 184 6.17 -19.39 -10.51
N ASP A 185 5.43 -19.24 -11.62
CA ASP A 185 4.90 -20.36 -12.40
C ASP A 185 6.02 -21.25 -12.98
N LYS A 186 7.14 -20.64 -13.40
CA LYS A 186 8.36 -21.37 -13.79
C LYS A 186 8.95 -22.19 -12.64
N ASN A 187 9.02 -21.62 -11.43
CA ASN A 187 9.50 -22.34 -10.25
C ASN A 187 8.56 -23.49 -9.86
N VAL A 188 7.24 -23.28 -9.86
CA VAL A 188 6.25 -24.31 -9.51
C VAL A 188 6.24 -25.47 -10.51
N LYS A 189 6.41 -25.20 -11.81
CA LYS A 189 6.57 -26.26 -12.82
C LYS A 189 7.88 -27.03 -12.69
N TYR A 190 8.94 -26.42 -12.15
CA TYR A 190 10.19 -27.10 -11.87
C TYR A 190 10.05 -28.04 -10.66
N THR A 191 9.33 -27.61 -9.61
CA THR A 191 9.08 -28.42 -8.41
C THR A 191 8.12 -29.58 -8.62
N ARG A 192 7.24 -29.56 -9.64
CA ARG A 192 6.38 -30.70 -10.00
C ARG A 192 7.06 -31.72 -10.94
N LYS A 193 8.28 -31.44 -11.41
CA LYS A 193 9.04 -32.31 -12.32
C LYS A 193 10.18 -33.05 -11.61
N LEU A 194 10.34 -32.81 -10.31
CA LEU A 194 11.14 -33.58 -9.35
C LEU A 194 10.19 -34.46 -8.56
#